data_AF-A0A257JCC1-F1
#
_entry.id   AF-A0A257JCC1-F1
#
_cell.length_a   1.000
_cell.length_b   1.000
_cell.length_c   1.000
_cell.angle_alpha   90.00
_cell.angle_beta   90.00
_cell.angle_gamma   90.00
#
_symmetry.space_group_name_H-M   'P 1'
#
loop_
_entity.id
_entity.type
_entity.pdbx_description
1 polymer ?
#
loop_
_entity_poly.entity_id
_entity_poly.type
_entity_poly.pdbx_seq_one_letter_code
_entity_poly.pdbx_strand_id
1 'polypeptide(L)'
;WTYHEGIRAYGASFARAFGEWSVGGEVSVRHNTPLTSLGAPEPFRGFFNNNSNPGYAVGKTAHAQVSWLASLGPSFISREASFLGEVAWNTRTSIDKGANFINPLTDKSAASMRLVYSPSYRQVVSGVDLHPTVGMSYTNGLSSALGPGFGVHKGGDMSIGLNATYLNTWFASGSYVHF
;
A
#
# COMPACT_ATOMS: atom_id res chain seq x y z
N TRP A 1 12.25 7.23 -19.87
CA TRP A 1 12.30 6.27 -18.76
C TRP A 1 13.05 5.03 -19.24
N THR A 2 14.10 4.62 -18.53
CA THR A 2 14.80 3.36 -18.80
C THR A 2 14.46 2.37 -17.69
N TYR A 3 14.17 1.13 -18.05
CA TYR A 3 13.86 0.06 -17.10
C TYR A 3 15.14 -0.67 -16.75
N HIS A 4 15.43 -0.82 -15.46
CA HIS A 4 16.59 -1.59 -15.03
C HIS A 4 16.41 -3.07 -15.38
N GLU A 5 17.46 -3.70 -15.92
CA GLU A 5 17.41 -5.08 -16.37
C GLU A 5 17.84 -6.06 -15.26
N GLY A 6 17.43 -7.33 -15.38
CA GLY A 6 17.93 -8.40 -14.50
C GLY A 6 17.43 -8.36 -13.05
N ILE A 7 16.32 -7.68 -12.78
CA ILE A 7 15.65 -7.71 -11.48
C ILE A 7 15.15 -9.13 -11.21
N ARG A 8 15.44 -9.67 -10.03
CA ARG A 8 14.95 -10.99 -9.60
C ARG A 8 14.18 -10.85 -8.30
N ALA A 9 13.02 -11.50 -8.19
CA ALA A 9 12.17 -11.46 -7.02
C ALA A 9 11.92 -12.87 -6.50
N TYR A 10 11.93 -13.02 -5.18
CA TYR A 10 11.60 -14.26 -4.47
C TYR A 10 10.60 -13.90 -3.38
N GLY A 11 9.54 -14.68 -3.22
CA GLY A 11 8.55 -14.41 -2.21
C GLY A 11 7.73 -15.63 -1.86
N ALA A 12 6.99 -15.50 -0.77
CA ALA A 12 6.04 -16.48 -0.29
C ALA A 12 4.81 -15.74 0.24
N SER A 13 3.66 -16.37 0.10
CA SER A 13 2.40 -15.82 0.60
C SER A 13 1.57 -16.90 1.28
N PHE A 14 0.66 -16.46 2.14
CA PHE A 14 -0.35 -17.31 2.73
C PHE A 14 -1.70 -16.59 2.70
N ALA A 15 -2.77 -17.39 2.72
CA ALA A 15 -4.13 -16.91 2.92
C ALA A 15 -4.88 -17.93 3.75
N ARG A 16 -5.57 -17.48 4.79
CA ARG A 16 -6.33 -18.35 5.68
C ARG A 16 -7.54 -17.64 6.26
N ALA A 17 -8.65 -18.37 6.30
CA ALA A 17 -9.85 -17.96 7.00
C ALA A 17 -9.90 -18.56 8.42
N PHE A 18 -10.32 -17.76 9.37
CA PHE A 18 -10.54 -18.10 10.78
C PHE A 18 -11.86 -17.50 11.25
N GLY A 19 -12.93 -18.30 11.25
CA GLY A 19 -14.27 -17.80 11.56
C GLY A 19 -14.67 -16.67 10.60
N GLU A 20 -14.98 -15.51 11.15
CA GLU A 20 -15.39 -14.30 10.42
C GLU A 20 -14.22 -13.57 9.73
N TRP A 21 -12.97 -13.96 9.99
CA TRP A 21 -11.77 -13.28 9.48
C TRP A 21 -11.15 -14.03 8.32
N SER A 22 -10.85 -13.33 7.23
CA SER A 22 -9.98 -13.78 6.14
C SER A 22 -8.69 -12.99 6.21
N VAL A 23 -7.56 -13.65 6.47
CA VAL A 23 -6.24 -13.02 6.63
C VAL A 23 -5.30 -13.52 5.54
N GLY A 24 -4.60 -12.60 4.89
CA GLY A 24 -3.55 -12.88 3.93
C GLY A 24 -2.24 -12.20 4.33
N GLY A 25 -1.13 -12.75 3.87
CA GLY A 25 0.16 -12.09 4.00
C GLY A 25 1.15 -12.52 2.94
N GLU A 26 2.05 -11.61 2.60
CA GLU A 26 3.14 -11.81 1.65
C GLU A 26 4.46 -11.31 2.25
N VAL A 27 5.54 -12.03 1.97
CA VAL A 27 6.90 -11.52 2.12
C VAL A 27 7.65 -11.72 0.80
N SER A 28 8.44 -10.74 0.39
CA SER A 28 9.27 -10.86 -0.80
C SER A 28 10.58 -10.10 -0.68
N VAL A 29 11.61 -10.59 -1.36
CA VAL A 29 12.90 -9.93 -1.53
C VAL A 29 13.15 -9.73 -3.01
N ARG A 30 13.66 -8.56 -3.38
CA ARG A 30 14.07 -8.25 -4.75
C ARG A 30 15.55 -7.94 -4.79
N HIS A 31 16.25 -8.56 -5.73
CA HIS A 31 17.66 -8.35 -6.00
C HIS A 31 17.84 -7.53 -7.27
N ASN A 32 18.95 -6.81 -7.36
CA ASN A 32 19.29 -5.97 -8.51
C ASN A 32 18.17 -4.98 -8.83
N THR A 33 17.56 -4.37 -7.80
CA THR A 33 16.41 -3.47 -7.91
C THR A 33 16.88 -2.02 -7.93
N PRO A 34 16.40 -1.18 -8.87
CA PRO A 34 16.66 0.25 -8.83
C PRO A 34 16.04 0.87 -7.58
N LEU A 35 16.84 1.67 -6.88
CA LEU A 35 16.44 2.38 -5.66
C LEU A 35 16.09 3.82 -6.00
N THR A 36 15.36 4.49 -5.11
CA THR A 36 15.06 5.92 -5.26
C THR A 36 16.35 6.72 -5.27
N SER A 37 16.62 7.38 -6.41
CA SER A 37 17.90 7.99 -6.72
C SER A 37 17.71 9.41 -7.27
N LEU A 38 18.67 10.29 -7.04
CA LEU A 38 18.72 11.61 -7.71
C LEU A 38 19.16 11.49 -9.18
N GLY A 39 19.78 10.36 -9.52
CA GLY A 39 20.27 10.06 -10.87
C GLY A 39 21.60 10.74 -11.18
N ALA A 40 22.24 10.31 -12.27
CA ALA A 40 23.45 10.95 -12.76
C ALA A 40 23.15 12.40 -13.23
N PRO A 41 24.01 13.37 -12.88
CA PRO A 41 23.87 14.74 -13.34
C PRO A 41 24.17 14.85 -14.83
N GLU A 42 23.50 15.79 -15.52
CA GLU A 42 23.91 16.19 -16.87
C GLU A 42 25.30 16.86 -16.83
N PRO A 43 26.15 16.71 -17.87
CA PRO A 43 25.92 16.02 -19.15
C PRO A 43 26.31 14.53 -19.14
N PHE A 44 26.55 13.93 -17.97
CA PHE A 44 27.17 12.60 -17.87
C PHE A 44 26.23 11.43 -18.13
N ARG A 45 24.94 11.67 -18.41
CA ARG A 45 23.95 10.59 -18.62
C ARG A 45 24.29 9.65 -19.76
N GLY A 46 24.95 10.15 -20.81
CA GLY A 46 25.35 9.34 -21.97
C GLY A 46 26.37 8.23 -21.65
N PHE A 47 27.01 8.26 -20.48
CA PHE A 47 27.99 7.25 -20.05
C PHE A 47 27.37 6.08 -19.27
N PHE A 48 26.09 6.17 -18.91
CA PHE A 48 25.40 5.17 -18.10
C PHE A 48 24.43 4.34 -18.94
N ASN A 49 24.21 3.10 -18.52
CA ASN A 49 23.23 2.19 -19.11
C ASN A 49 22.27 1.66 -18.03
N ASN A 50 21.26 0.91 -18.41
CA ASN A 50 20.24 0.35 -17.52
C ASN A 50 20.57 -1.06 -16.99
N ASN A 51 21.83 -1.47 -17.07
CA ASN A 51 22.26 -2.83 -16.73
C ASN A 51 23.61 -2.81 -15.96
N SER A 52 24.73 -2.87 -16.67
CA SER A 52 26.05 -3.03 -16.06
C SER A 52 26.57 -1.77 -15.35
N ASN A 53 26.28 -0.59 -15.89
CA ASN A 53 26.75 0.72 -15.40
C ASN A 53 25.57 1.71 -15.17
N PRO A 54 24.75 1.50 -14.12
CA PRO A 54 23.60 2.35 -13.86
C PRO A 54 23.99 3.74 -13.32
N GLY A 55 23.37 4.78 -13.89
CA GLY A 55 23.45 6.16 -13.40
C GLY A 55 22.48 6.43 -12.24
N TYR A 56 22.24 5.43 -11.41
CA TYR A 56 21.32 5.42 -10.26
C TYR A 56 21.73 4.31 -9.29
N ALA A 57 21.22 4.38 -8.06
CA ALA A 57 21.50 3.37 -7.05
C ALA A 57 20.72 2.08 -7.35
N VAL A 58 21.39 0.94 -7.21
CA VAL A 58 20.83 -0.40 -7.37
C VAL A 58 21.18 -1.22 -6.15
N GLY A 59 20.26 -2.04 -5.66
CA GLY A 59 20.51 -2.88 -4.51
C GLY A 59 19.47 -3.96 -4.28
N LYS A 60 19.35 -4.37 -3.03
CA LYS A 60 18.38 -5.37 -2.59
C LYS A 60 17.31 -4.72 -1.72
N THR A 61 16.09 -5.21 -1.85
CA THR A 61 14.93 -4.73 -1.09
C THR A 61 14.17 -5.91 -0.50
N ALA A 62 13.55 -5.70 0.65
CA ALA A 62 12.62 -6.64 1.26
C ALA A 62 11.28 -5.95 1.48
N HIS A 63 10.20 -6.71 1.33
CA HIS A 63 8.82 -6.26 1.41
C HIS A 63 8.04 -7.27 2.23
N ALA A 64 7.12 -6.77 3.05
CA ALA A 64 6.17 -7.59 3.79
C ALA A 64 4.81 -6.90 3.78
N GLN A 65 3.75 -7.67 3.70
CA GLN A 65 2.39 -7.17 3.76
C GLN A 65 1.51 -8.17 4.50
N VAL A 66 0.59 -7.65 5.30
CA VAL A 66 -0.50 -8.42 5.89
C VAL A 66 -1.79 -7.65 5.61
N SER A 67 -2.80 -8.37 5.13
CA SER A 67 -4.15 -7.82 4.93
C SER A 67 -5.19 -8.73 5.55
N TRP A 68 -6.34 -8.14 5.87
CA TRP A 68 -7.48 -8.87 6.38
C TRP A 68 -8.79 -8.27 5.90
N LEU A 69 -9.80 -9.12 5.87
CA LEU A 69 -11.20 -8.78 5.73
C LEU A 69 -11.99 -9.56 6.78
N ALA A 70 -12.78 -8.87 7.59
CA ALA A 70 -13.63 -9.48 8.61
C ALA A 70 -15.10 -9.11 8.40
N SER A 71 -15.98 -10.11 8.49
CA SER A 71 -17.44 -9.93 8.51
C SER A 71 -17.93 -10.03 9.94
N LEU A 72 -17.88 -8.91 10.65
CA LEU A 72 -18.16 -8.82 12.07
C LEU A 72 -19.65 -8.99 12.36
N GLY A 73 -19.95 -9.87 13.31
CA GLY A 73 -21.30 -10.05 13.84
C GLY A 73 -21.86 -8.86 14.64
N PRO A 74 -23.00 -9.06 15.33
CA PRO A 74 -23.71 -7.98 16.02
C PRO A 74 -22.89 -7.29 17.11
N SER A 75 -22.98 -5.96 17.15
CA SER A 75 -22.38 -5.11 18.17
C SER A 75 -23.35 -3.99 18.58
N PHE A 76 -22.93 -3.10 19.48
CA PHE A 76 -23.71 -1.91 19.82
C PHE A 76 -23.84 -0.90 18.66
N ILE A 77 -23.02 -1.04 17.61
CA ILE A 77 -23.01 -0.13 16.45
C ILE A 77 -23.99 -0.61 15.36
N SER A 78 -23.95 -1.90 15.02
CA SER A 78 -24.73 -2.49 13.93
C SER A 78 -24.87 -4.01 14.09
N ARG A 79 -25.78 -4.62 13.32
CA ARG A 79 -25.98 -6.08 13.30
C ARG A 79 -24.91 -6.83 12.52
N GLU A 80 -24.33 -6.19 11.53
CA GLU A 80 -23.26 -6.72 10.70
C GLU A 80 -22.35 -5.57 10.26
N ALA A 81 -21.04 -5.81 10.18
CA ALA A 81 -20.11 -4.84 9.65
C ALA A 81 -18.97 -5.52 8.89
N SER A 82 -18.43 -4.87 7.86
CA SER A 82 -17.17 -5.28 7.26
C SER A 82 -16.03 -4.46 7.84
N PHE A 83 -14.94 -5.13 8.24
CA PHE A 83 -13.69 -4.48 8.62
C PHE A 83 -12.55 -4.98 7.73
N LEU A 84 -11.99 -4.06 6.95
CA LEU A 84 -10.85 -4.32 6.08
C LEU A 84 -9.63 -3.59 6.62
N GLY A 85 -8.48 -4.23 6.53
CA GLY A 85 -7.23 -3.59 6.84
C GLY A 85 -6.05 -4.17 6.09
N GLU A 86 -5.03 -3.35 5.94
CA GLU A 86 -3.76 -3.72 5.35
C GLU A 86 -2.63 -2.97 6.05
N VAL A 87 -1.53 -3.68 6.31
CA VAL A 87 -0.26 -3.11 6.74
C VAL A 87 0.81 -3.61 5.79
N ALA A 88 1.53 -2.68 5.17
CA ALA A 88 2.65 -2.96 4.28
C ALA A 88 3.93 -2.35 4.85
N TRP A 89 5.04 -3.02 4.65
CA TRP A 89 6.36 -2.58 5.02
C TRP A 89 7.34 -2.90 3.91
N ASN A 90 8.30 -2.01 3.70
CA ASN A 90 9.40 -2.25 2.79
C ASN A 90 10.69 -1.65 3.34
N THR A 91 11.81 -2.23 2.94
CA THR A 91 13.14 -1.74 3.29
C THR A 91 14.15 -2.01 2.19
N ARG A 92 15.13 -1.12 2.08
CA ARG A 92 16.37 -1.38 1.37
C ARG A 92 17.32 -2.17 2.27
N THR A 93 17.68 -3.39 1.87
CA THR A 93 18.58 -4.27 2.65
C THR A 93 20.05 -4.02 2.32
N SER A 94 20.39 -3.78 1.06
CA SER A 94 21.76 -3.43 0.62
C SER A 94 21.75 -2.44 -0.54
N ILE A 95 22.89 -1.79 -0.76
CA ILE A 95 23.20 -1.08 -2.00
C ILE A 95 24.36 -1.83 -2.64
N ASP A 96 24.17 -2.26 -3.88
CA ASP A 96 25.15 -3.05 -4.62
C ASP A 96 25.93 -2.16 -5.61
N LYS A 97 25.29 -1.12 -6.18
CA LYS A 97 25.90 -0.16 -7.11
C LYS A 97 25.37 1.25 -6.90
N GLY A 98 26.17 2.26 -7.25
CA GLY A 98 25.71 3.65 -7.37
C GLY A 98 25.28 4.27 -6.03
N ALA A 99 25.95 3.93 -4.93
CA ALA A 99 25.61 4.43 -3.59
C ALA A 99 25.62 5.97 -3.50
N ASN A 100 26.48 6.63 -4.28
CA ASN A 100 26.53 8.08 -4.44
C ASN A 100 25.30 8.69 -5.12
N PHE A 101 24.47 7.89 -5.81
CA PHE A 101 23.25 8.36 -6.47
C PHE A 101 21.99 8.18 -5.62
N ILE A 102 22.10 7.51 -4.46
CA ILE A 102 20.95 7.29 -3.57
C ILE A 102 20.35 8.65 -3.17
N ASN A 103 19.02 8.74 -3.13
CA ASN A 103 18.40 9.96 -2.65
C ASN A 103 18.57 10.07 -1.12
N PRO A 104 19.32 11.06 -0.59
CA PRO A 104 19.57 11.18 0.85
C PRO A 104 18.32 11.59 1.64
N LEU A 105 17.26 12.06 0.95
CA LEU A 105 15.98 12.41 1.56
C LEU A 105 15.08 11.18 1.79
N THR A 106 15.51 9.99 1.36
CA THR A 106 14.72 8.76 1.50
C THR A 106 15.17 7.93 2.68
N ASP A 107 14.19 7.34 3.35
CA ASP A 107 14.38 6.44 4.47
C ASP A 107 14.75 5.04 3.98
N LYS A 108 15.58 4.35 4.77
CA LYS A 108 15.91 2.95 4.52
C LYS A 108 14.67 2.07 4.52
N SER A 109 13.73 2.34 5.42
CA SER A 109 12.51 1.57 5.61
C SER A 109 11.29 2.49 5.66
N ALA A 110 10.17 2.00 5.15
CA ALA A 110 8.88 2.66 5.26
C ALA A 110 7.78 1.64 5.58
N ALA A 111 6.74 2.08 6.28
CA ALA A 111 5.55 1.29 6.56
C ALA A 111 4.31 2.12 6.22
N SER A 112 3.28 1.47 5.71
CA SER A 112 1.99 2.07 5.39
C SER A 112 0.88 1.18 5.93
N MET A 113 -0.20 1.79 6.39
CA MET A 113 -1.40 1.08 6.79
C MET A 113 -2.64 1.74 6.19
N ARG A 114 -3.67 0.94 5.95
CA ARG A 114 -5.01 1.39 5.60
C ARG A 114 -6.04 0.53 6.31
N LEU A 115 -7.04 1.17 6.89
CA LEU A 115 -8.17 0.55 7.56
C LEU A 115 -9.48 1.11 7.01
N VAL A 116 -10.48 0.26 6.84
CA VAL A 116 -11.84 0.66 6.45
C VAL A 116 -12.83 -0.15 7.27
N TYR A 117 -13.71 0.55 7.99
CA TYR A 117 -14.82 -0.04 8.72
C TYR A 117 -16.15 0.39 8.08
N SER A 118 -17.03 -0.56 7.82
CA SER A 118 -18.34 -0.29 7.23
C SER A 118 -19.44 -1.11 7.93
N PRO A 119 -20.20 -0.51 8.85
CA PRO A 119 -21.41 -1.12 9.38
C PRO A 119 -22.51 -1.16 8.32
N SER A 120 -23.35 -2.19 8.35
CA SER A 120 -24.52 -2.30 7.47
C SER A 120 -25.82 -2.14 8.26
N TYR A 121 -26.71 -1.32 7.72
CA TYR A 121 -28.06 -1.11 8.21
C TYR A 121 -29.04 -1.50 7.12
N ARG A 122 -29.66 -2.68 7.27
CA ARG A 122 -30.62 -3.24 6.32
C ARG A 122 -31.98 -2.61 6.51
N GLN A 123 -32.69 -2.34 5.40
CA GLN A 123 -34.10 -1.94 5.39
C GLN A 123 -34.37 -0.76 6.34
N VAL A 124 -33.50 0.25 6.35
CA VAL A 124 -33.67 1.46 7.20
C VAL A 124 -35.00 2.14 6.88
N VAL A 125 -35.34 2.13 5.60
CA VAL A 125 -36.72 2.26 5.11
C VAL A 125 -36.95 1.12 4.10
N SER A 126 -38.21 0.90 3.72
CA SER A 126 -38.57 -0.19 2.80
C SER A 126 -37.73 -0.17 1.52
N GLY A 127 -36.94 -1.22 1.32
CA GLY A 127 -36.08 -1.41 0.16
C GLY A 127 -34.74 -0.68 0.21
N VAL A 128 -34.41 0.10 1.25
CA VAL A 128 -33.16 0.86 1.33
C VAL A 128 -32.22 0.27 2.39
N ASP A 129 -31.03 -0.12 1.95
CA ASP A 129 -29.91 -0.49 2.82
C ASP A 129 -28.87 0.64 2.84
N LEU A 130 -28.35 0.96 4.03
CA LEU A 130 -27.31 1.97 4.23
C LEU A 130 -26.03 1.34 4.77
N HIS A 131 -24.89 1.75 4.22
CA HIS A 131 -23.56 1.30 4.60
C HIS A 131 -22.65 2.52 4.78
N PRO A 132 -22.69 3.16 5.96
CA PRO A 132 -21.67 4.14 6.32
C PRO A 132 -20.27 3.51 6.25
N THR A 133 -19.26 4.33 5.97
CA THR A 133 -17.86 3.91 5.89
C THR A 133 -17.01 4.92 6.63
N VAL A 134 -16.03 4.42 7.39
CA VAL A 134 -14.96 5.22 7.97
C VAL A 134 -13.65 4.58 7.55
N GLY A 135 -12.81 5.34 6.86
CA GLY A 135 -11.50 4.91 6.40
C GLY A 135 -10.39 5.76 7.01
N MET A 136 -9.24 5.15 7.22
CA MET A 136 -8.01 5.84 7.59
C MET A 136 -6.82 5.20 6.90
N SER A 137 -5.83 5.99 6.53
CA SER A 137 -4.53 5.52 6.07
C SER A 137 -3.41 6.36 6.67
N TYR A 138 -2.24 5.75 6.81
CA TYR A 138 -1.06 6.44 7.30
C TYR A 138 0.20 5.77 6.77
N THR A 139 1.17 6.57 6.35
CA THR A 139 2.48 6.14 5.88
C THR A 139 3.57 6.82 6.69
N ASN A 140 4.45 6.01 7.28
CA ASN A 140 5.66 6.47 7.92
C ASN A 140 6.87 6.08 7.09
N GLY A 141 7.68 7.08 6.74
CA GLY A 141 8.90 6.93 5.97
C GLY A 141 8.72 7.19 4.48
N LEU A 142 9.72 7.83 3.87
CA LEU A 142 9.81 7.99 2.43
C LEU A 142 10.69 6.87 1.87
N SER A 143 10.07 5.79 1.37
CA SER A 143 10.79 4.57 0.98
C SER A 143 11.93 4.82 -0.02
N SER A 144 13.14 4.39 0.30
CA SER A 144 14.24 4.30 -0.68
C SER A 144 14.14 3.11 -1.64
N ALA A 145 13.25 2.15 -1.36
CA ALA A 145 13.00 0.97 -2.19
C ALA A 145 11.91 1.20 -3.25
N LEU A 146 10.89 1.98 -2.91
CA LEU A 146 9.67 2.20 -3.71
C LEU A 146 9.40 3.68 -4.02
N GLY A 147 10.12 4.60 -3.38
CA GLY A 147 9.95 6.03 -3.56
C GLY A 147 8.58 6.54 -3.09
N PRO A 148 8.14 7.70 -3.60
CA PRO A 148 6.84 8.29 -3.21
C PRO A 148 5.64 7.44 -3.66
N GLY A 149 5.83 6.43 -4.53
CA GLY A 149 4.77 5.51 -4.94
C GLY A 149 4.25 4.60 -3.81
N PHE A 150 5.01 4.44 -2.72
CA PHE A 150 4.54 3.76 -1.51
C PHE A 150 3.74 4.67 -0.55
N GLY A 151 3.86 5.99 -0.73
CA GLY A 151 3.36 7.00 0.17
C GLY A 151 4.46 7.97 0.60
N VAL A 152 4.04 9.10 1.16
CA VAL A 152 4.96 10.14 1.66
C VAL A 152 5.13 10.01 3.17
N HIS A 153 6.27 10.48 3.70
CA HIS A 153 6.53 10.46 5.13
C HIS A 153 5.49 11.30 5.88
N LYS A 154 4.85 10.71 6.90
CA LYS A 154 3.73 11.30 7.65
C LYS A 154 2.53 11.66 6.77
N GLY A 155 2.39 11.01 5.62
CA GLY A 155 1.21 11.11 4.76
C GLY A 155 0.13 10.14 5.19
N GLY A 156 -1.10 10.39 4.76
CA GLY A 156 -2.23 9.55 5.08
C GLY A 156 -3.51 10.20 4.58
N ASP A 157 -4.63 9.58 4.90
CA ASP A 157 -5.94 10.15 4.67
C ASP A 157 -6.93 9.67 5.72
N MET A 158 -7.96 10.46 5.97
CA MET A 158 -9.16 10.02 6.68
C MET A 158 -10.35 10.22 5.77
N SER A 159 -11.24 9.24 5.74
CA SER A 159 -12.43 9.27 4.91
C SER A 159 -13.68 8.88 5.69
N ILE A 160 -14.78 9.56 5.36
CA ILE A 160 -16.12 9.18 5.78
C ILE A 160 -16.99 9.09 4.53
N GLY A 161 -17.85 8.09 4.46
CA GLY A 161 -18.74 7.92 3.32
C GLY A 161 -20.03 7.23 3.70
N LEU A 162 -20.99 7.29 2.78
CA LEU A 162 -22.27 6.64 2.90
C LEU A 162 -22.61 6.00 1.56
N ASN A 163 -22.88 4.70 1.59
CA ASN A 163 -23.41 3.96 0.45
C ASN A 163 -24.87 3.60 0.73
N ALA A 164 -25.76 3.89 -0.21
CA ALA A 164 -27.15 3.52 -0.17
C ALA A 164 -27.47 2.58 -1.32
N THR A 165 -28.23 1.53 -1.05
CA THR A 165 -28.71 0.58 -2.05
C THR A 165 -30.22 0.49 -1.97
N TYR A 166 -30.92 0.76 -3.07
CA TYR A 166 -32.37 0.66 -3.15
C TYR A 166 -32.79 -0.53 -4.02
N LEU A 167 -33.57 -1.44 -3.44
CA LEU A 167 -34.07 -2.70 -4.03
C LEU A 167 -32.97 -3.55 -4.67
N ASN A 168 -31.74 -3.45 -4.16
CA ASN A 168 -30.55 -4.11 -4.70
C ASN A 168 -30.29 -3.82 -6.19
N THR A 169 -30.88 -2.76 -6.73
CA THR A 169 -30.82 -2.39 -8.15
C THR A 169 -30.18 -1.01 -8.34
N TRP A 170 -30.48 -0.07 -7.44
CA TRP A 170 -29.97 1.30 -7.51
C TRP A 170 -28.94 1.54 -6.43
N PHE A 171 -27.77 2.05 -6.83
CA PHE A 171 -26.65 2.30 -5.93
C PHE A 171 -26.33 3.80 -5.95
N ALA A 172 -26.31 4.42 -4.76
CA ALA A 172 -25.87 5.79 -4.57
C ALA A 172 -24.75 5.80 -3.53
N SER A 173 -23.70 6.58 -3.78
CA SER A 173 -22.58 6.71 -2.84
C SER A 173 -22.10 8.15 -2.76
N GLY A 174 -21.65 8.54 -1.58
CA GLY A 174 -20.98 9.80 -1.33
C GLY A 174 -19.83 9.59 -0.35
N SER A 175 -18.71 10.26 -0.57
CA SER A 175 -17.56 10.20 0.34
C SER A 175 -16.88 11.56 0.45
N TYR A 176 -16.31 11.80 1.62
CA TYR A 176 -15.45 12.93 1.92
C TYR A 176 -14.10 12.39 2.39
N VAL A 177 -13.02 12.92 1.83
CA VAL A 177 -11.65 12.51 2.14
C VAL A 177 -10.84 13.74 2.55
N HIS A 178 -10.06 13.60 3.61
CA HIS A 178 -9.14 14.60 4.13
C HIS A 178 -7.72 14.02 4.15
N PHE A 179 -6.72 14.82 3.77
CA PHE A 179 -5.32 14.43 3.64
C PHE A 179 -4.43 15.25 4.58
#